data_AF-A0A2D3W4R4-F1
#
_entry.id   AF-A0A2D3W4R4-F1
#
_cell.length_a   1.000
_cell.length_b   1.000
_cell.length_c   1.000
_cell.angle_alpha   90.00
_cell.angle_beta   90.00
_cell.angle_gamma   90.00
#
_symmetry.space_group_name_H-M   'P 1'
#
loop_
_entity.id
_entity.type
_entity.pdbx_description
1 polymer ?
#
loop_
_entity_poly.entity_id
_entity_poly.type
_entity_poly.pdbx_seq_one_letter_code
_entity_poly.pdbx_strand_id
1 'polypeptide(L)'
;MEESVALYLVMLIFLEFFEILWQKGNTFKEYLANLFYFYRKNMLFFLLLHPSLFFSFFAQISLNNYGFLASLLSLIKIIDLCTKIYIMDKLYKKQNLVFISETLDTQISPLLKSVGLIIYVTLFFFAYT
;
A
#
# COMPACT_ATOMS: atom_id res chain seq x y z
N MET A 1 -22.90 -8.60 9.41
CA MET A 1 -22.26 -7.56 8.58
C MET A 1 -23.36 -6.95 7.73
N GLU A 2 -23.56 -5.64 7.81
CA GLU A 2 -24.50 -4.95 6.93
C GLU A 2 -24.06 -5.09 5.46
N GLU A 3 -25.01 -5.13 4.54
CA GLU A 3 -24.75 -5.26 3.10
C GLU A 3 -23.82 -4.15 2.57
N SER A 4 -23.94 -2.95 3.15
CA SER A 4 -23.06 -1.81 2.92
C SER A 4 -21.59 -2.14 3.23
N VAL A 5 -21.29 -2.68 4.42
CA VAL A 5 -19.92 -3.01 4.84
C VAL A 5 -19.31 -4.10 3.98
N ALA A 6 -20.11 -5.09 3.57
CA ALA A 6 -19.69 -6.17 2.69
C ALA A 6 -19.20 -5.63 1.33
N LEU A 7 -19.95 -4.70 0.74
CA LEU A 7 -19.59 -4.05 -0.52
C LEU A 7 -18.26 -3.29 -0.40
N TYR A 8 -18.06 -2.55 0.69
CA TYR A 8 -16.83 -1.78 0.91
C TYR A 8 -15.61 -2.70 1.11
N LEU A 9 -15.79 -3.83 1.81
CA LEU A 9 -14.75 -4.84 1.96
C LEU A 9 -14.32 -5.40 0.59
N VAL A 10 -15.29 -5.75 -0.27
CA VAL A 10 -15.02 -6.25 -1.62
C VAL A 10 -14.31 -5.19 -2.47
N MET A 11 -14.76 -3.93 -2.41
CA MET A 11 -14.08 -2.81 -3.09
C MET A 11 -12.64 -2.66 -2.62
N LEU A 12 -12.38 -2.74 -1.32
CA LEU A 12 -11.02 -2.69 -0.78
C LEU A 12 -10.16 -3.82 -1.35
N ILE A 13 -10.66 -5.06 -1.38
CA ILE A 13 -9.95 -6.21 -1.97
C ILE A 13 -9.58 -5.94 -3.43
N PHE A 14 -10.51 -5.40 -4.24
CA PHE A 14 -10.22 -5.06 -5.63
C PHE A 14 -9.15 -3.97 -5.77
N LEU A 15 -9.18 -2.94 -4.92
CA LEU A 15 -8.18 -1.87 -4.93
C LEU A 15 -6.80 -2.35 -4.49
N GLU A 16 -6.73 -3.21 -3.47
CA GLU A 16 -5.49 -3.87 -3.06
C GLU A 16 -4.92 -4.75 -4.17
N PHE A 17 -5.78 -5.50 -4.85
CA PHE A 17 -5.35 -6.31 -5.99
C PHE A 17 -4.81 -5.44 -7.13
N PHE A 18 -5.47 -4.32 -7.45
CA PHE A 18 -4.95 -3.34 -8.40
C PHE A 18 -3.55 -2.85 -8.01
N GLU A 19 -3.32 -2.56 -6.72
CA GLU A 19 -2.01 -2.14 -6.24
C GLU A 19 -0.94 -3.21 -6.44
N ILE A 20 -1.25 -4.47 -6.15
CA ILE A 20 -0.34 -5.60 -6.41
C ILE A 20 -0.02 -5.72 -7.90
N LEU A 21 -1.01 -5.50 -8.77
CA LEU A 21 -0.83 -5.64 -10.23
C LEU A 21 0.16 -4.63 -10.81
N TRP A 22 0.13 -3.37 -10.35
CA TRP A 22 1.06 -2.37 -10.87
C TRP A 22 2.41 -2.37 -10.14
N GLN A 23 2.45 -2.78 -8.86
CA GLN A 23 3.67 -2.91 -8.06
C GLN A 23 4.46 -4.19 -8.40
N LYS A 24 4.91 -4.29 -9.64
CA LYS A 24 5.61 -5.47 -10.19
C LYS A 24 7.08 -5.52 -9.78
N GLY A 25 7.63 -6.73 -9.77
CA GLY A 25 9.06 -7.03 -9.58
C GLY A 25 9.27 -8.44 -9.03
N ASN A 26 10.20 -9.22 -9.58
CA ASN A 26 10.51 -10.57 -9.08
C ASN A 26 11.52 -10.52 -7.94
N THR A 27 12.44 -9.56 -7.99
CA THR A 27 13.37 -9.24 -6.91
C THR A 27 13.01 -7.92 -6.24
N PHE A 28 13.55 -7.68 -5.04
CA PHE A 28 13.36 -6.40 -4.35
C PHE A 28 13.89 -5.22 -5.16
N LYS A 29 15.01 -5.41 -5.86
CA LYS A 29 15.58 -4.44 -6.79
C LYS A 29 14.64 -4.11 -7.96
N GLU A 30 14.05 -5.11 -8.61
CA GLU A 30 13.09 -4.89 -9.69
C GLU A 30 11.83 -4.18 -9.19
N TYR A 31 11.33 -4.56 -8.01
CA TYR A 31 10.19 -3.92 -7.36
C TYR A 31 10.46 -2.43 -7.12
N LEU A 32 11.58 -2.11 -6.48
CA LEU A 32 11.99 -0.72 -6.24
C LEU A 32 12.21 0.04 -7.55
N ALA A 33 12.81 -0.57 -8.57
CA ALA A 33 13.00 0.06 -9.87
C ALA A 33 11.68 0.43 -10.55
N ASN A 34 10.66 -0.45 -10.45
CA ASN A 34 9.33 -0.18 -10.98
C ASN A 34 8.62 0.94 -10.21
N LEU A 35 8.65 0.93 -8.88
CA LEU A 35 8.13 2.04 -8.07
C LEU A 35 8.81 3.37 -8.43
N PHE A 36 10.13 3.32 -8.57
CA PHE A 36 10.96 4.48 -8.88
C PHE A 36 10.64 5.07 -10.27
N TYR A 37 10.35 4.22 -11.24
CA TYR A 37 9.94 4.64 -12.58
C TYR A 37 8.69 5.53 -12.53
N PHE A 38 7.67 5.13 -11.77
CA PHE A 38 6.44 5.91 -11.60
C PHE A 38 6.67 7.17 -10.75
N TYR A 39 7.42 7.06 -9.66
CA TYR A 39 7.77 8.19 -8.80
C TYR A 39 8.50 9.30 -9.58
N ARG A 40 9.52 8.93 -10.38
CA ARG A 40 10.30 9.86 -11.20
C ARG A 40 9.46 10.54 -12.27
N LYS A 41 8.47 9.85 -12.83
CA LYS A 41 7.61 10.41 -13.88
C LYS A 41 6.76 11.55 -13.31
N ASN A 42 6.09 11.33 -12.18
CA ASN A 42 5.36 12.35 -11.45
C ASN A 42 4.99 11.83 -10.05
N MET A 43 5.40 12.54 -8.99
CA MET A 43 5.08 12.18 -7.60
C MET A 43 3.56 12.15 -7.33
N LEU A 44 2.78 13.06 -7.92
CA LEU A 44 1.33 13.07 -7.76
C LEU A 44 0.69 11.84 -8.41
N PHE A 45 1.21 11.42 -9.58
CA PHE A 45 0.73 10.22 -10.24
C PHE A 45 1.04 8.96 -9.41
N PHE A 46 2.22 8.91 -8.81
CA PHE A 46 2.59 7.83 -7.88
C PHE A 46 1.62 7.75 -6.70
N LEU A 47 1.29 8.88 -6.07
CA LEU A 47 0.27 8.95 -5.02
C LEU A 47 -1.09 8.40 -5.47
N LEU A 48 -1.56 8.78 -6.66
CA LEU A 48 -2.83 8.33 -7.22
C LEU A 48 -2.85 6.82 -7.56
N LEU A 49 -1.69 6.20 -7.77
CA LEU A 49 -1.57 4.75 -7.92
C LEU A 49 -1.78 3.98 -6.61
N HIS A 50 -2.04 4.67 -5.49
CA HIS A 50 -2.46 4.07 -4.24
C HIS A 50 -3.95 4.36 -3.91
N PRO A 51 -4.89 3.92 -4.75
CA PRO A 51 -6.31 4.26 -4.58
C PRO A 51 -6.90 3.70 -3.29
N SER A 52 -6.34 2.60 -2.78
CA SER A 52 -6.81 1.93 -1.57
C SER A 52 -6.57 2.78 -0.30
N LEU A 53 -5.61 3.72 -0.33
CA LEU A 53 -5.38 4.71 0.73
C LEU A 53 -6.52 5.73 0.77
N PHE A 54 -6.86 6.33 -0.37
CA PHE A 54 -7.96 7.30 -0.43
C PHE A 54 -9.29 6.62 -0.11
N PHE A 55 -9.46 5.37 -0.52
CA PHE A 55 -10.63 4.58 -0.19
C PHE A 55 -10.78 4.33 1.31
N SER A 56 -9.68 4.10 2.06
CA SER A 56 -9.81 3.87 3.51
C SER A 56 -10.37 5.10 4.22
N PHE A 57 -9.93 6.31 3.83
CA PHE A 57 -10.52 7.56 4.34
C PHE A 57 -11.98 7.74 3.91
N PHE A 58 -12.29 7.45 2.64
CA PHE A 58 -13.65 7.51 2.14
C PHE A 58 -14.59 6.58 2.91
N ALA A 59 -14.15 5.35 3.22
CA ALA A 59 -14.92 4.39 4.00
C ALA A 59 -15.16 4.87 5.43
N GLN A 60 -14.14 5.44 6.09
CA GLN A 60 -14.29 6.01 7.44
C GLN A 60 -15.36 7.09 7.50
N ILE A 61 -15.34 8.01 6.53
CA ILE A 61 -16.30 9.12 6.46
C ILE A 61 -17.70 8.58 6.14
N SER A 62 -17.81 7.67 5.16
CA SER A 62 -19.10 7.18 4.66
C SER A 62 -19.83 6.29 5.66
N LEU A 63 -19.09 5.49 6.43
CA LEU A 63 -19.63 4.62 7.46
C LEU A 63 -19.61 5.28 8.86
N ASN A 64 -19.20 6.55 8.93
CA ASN A 64 -19.11 7.35 10.16
C ASN A 64 -18.37 6.62 11.31
N ASN A 65 -17.27 5.94 10.99
CA ASN A 65 -16.50 5.16 11.95
C ASN A 65 -15.06 5.69 12.06
N TYR A 66 -14.81 6.40 13.15
CA TYR A 66 -13.49 6.93 13.51
C TYR A 66 -12.85 6.16 14.66
N GLY A 67 -13.29 4.92 14.89
CA GLY A 67 -12.75 4.04 15.91
C GLY A 67 -11.25 3.77 15.73
N PHE A 68 -10.63 3.22 16.77
CA PHE A 68 -9.20 2.95 16.80
C PHE A 68 -8.72 2.12 15.59
N LEU A 69 -9.41 1.01 15.28
CA LEU A 69 -9.02 0.12 14.18
C LEU A 69 -9.16 0.77 12.80
N ALA A 70 -10.23 1.53 12.58
CA ALA A 70 -10.44 2.25 11.33
C ALA A 70 -9.35 3.33 11.14
N SER A 71 -9.02 4.07 12.20
CA SER A 71 -7.95 5.07 12.18
C SER A 71 -6.57 4.42 12.01
N LEU A 72 -6.33 3.28 12.64
CA LEU A 72 -5.09 2.50 12.51
C LEU A 72 -4.90 2.01 11.08
N LEU A 73 -5.96 1.53 10.42
CA LEU A 73 -5.93 1.14 9.01
C LEU A 73 -5.39 2.28 8.14
N SER A 74 -6.02 3.46 8.21
CA SER A 74 -5.60 4.63 7.42
C SER A 74 -4.18 5.08 7.75
N LEU A 75 -3.79 5.04 9.04
CA LEU A 75 -2.45 5.41 9.49
C LEU A 75 -1.37 4.47 8.95
N ILE A 76 -1.58 3.15 9.01
CA ILE A 76 -0.62 2.17 8.47
C ILE A 76 -0.44 2.38 6.97
N LYS A 77 -1.50 2.68 6.22
CA LYS A 77 -1.40 2.94 4.77
C LYS A 77 -0.64 4.22 4.46
N ILE A 78 -0.81 5.28 5.27
CA ILE A 78 0.04 6.47 5.15
C ILE A 78 1.51 6.09 5.39
N ILE A 79 1.81 5.33 6.45
CA ILE A 79 3.17 4.93 6.79
C ILE A 79 3.79 4.09 5.66
N ASP A 80 3.05 3.15 5.08
CA ASP A 80 3.50 2.34 3.94
C ASP A 80 3.89 3.23 2.75
N LEU A 81 2.99 4.15 2.35
CA LEU A 81 3.24 5.08 1.25
C LEU A 81 4.44 6.00 1.53
N CYS A 82 4.50 6.60 2.72
CA CYS A 82 5.60 7.47 3.13
C CYS A 82 6.93 6.73 3.13
N THR A 83 6.95 5.47 3.57
CA THR A 83 8.15 4.62 3.56
C THR A 83 8.61 4.34 2.14
N LYS A 84 7.69 4.03 1.22
CA LYS A 84 8.02 3.86 -0.21
C LYS A 84 8.62 5.14 -0.80
N ILE A 85 7.98 6.29 -0.59
CA ILE A 85 8.46 7.59 -1.08
C ILE A 85 9.85 7.91 -0.50
N TYR A 86 10.05 7.69 0.80
CA TYR A 86 11.33 7.90 1.47
C TYR A 86 12.44 7.07 0.84
N ILE A 87 12.21 5.78 0.61
CA ILE A 87 13.18 4.90 -0.06
C ILE A 87 13.45 5.39 -1.49
N MET A 88 12.40 5.76 -2.25
CA MET A 88 12.55 6.27 -3.61
C MET A 88 13.37 7.57 -3.68
N ASP A 89 13.14 8.51 -2.77
CA ASP A 89 13.90 9.76 -2.68
C ASP A 89 15.38 9.52 -2.35
N LYS A 90 15.67 8.57 -1.44
CA LYS A 90 17.03 8.17 -1.11
C LYS A 90 17.75 7.54 -2.31
N LEU A 91 17.07 6.67 -3.05
CA LEU A 91 17.59 6.08 -4.29
C LEU A 91 17.83 7.16 -5.37
N TYR A 92 16.91 8.13 -5.52
CA TYR A 92 17.09 9.26 -6.44
C TYR A 92 18.36 10.04 -6.15
N LYS A 93 18.61 10.33 -4.87
CA LYS A 93 19.79 11.09 -4.40
C LYS A 93 21.09 10.26 -4.39
N LYS A 94 21.07 9.03 -4.93
CA LYS A 94 22.20 8.07 -4.92
C LYS A 94 22.77 7.85 -3.51
N GLN A 95 21.93 7.98 -2.48
CA GLN A 95 22.36 7.72 -1.11
C GLN A 95 22.39 6.21 -0.90
N ASN A 96 23.47 5.73 -0.29
CA ASN A 96 23.65 4.30 -0.10
C ASN A 96 22.71 3.81 1.00
N LEU A 97 21.76 2.94 0.64
CA LEU A 97 20.83 2.32 1.59
C LEU A 97 21.44 1.03 2.10
N VAL A 98 22.40 1.15 3.02
CA VAL A 98 23.13 0.01 3.63
C VAL A 98 22.16 -1.02 4.23
N PHE A 99 20.99 -0.60 4.71
CA PHE A 99 19.99 -1.51 5.27
C PHE A 99 19.21 -2.33 4.22
N ILE A 100 19.25 -1.92 2.95
CA ILE A 100 18.54 -2.60 1.85
C ILE A 100 19.53 -3.37 0.95
N SER A 101 20.81 -3.01 0.94
CA SER A 101 21.78 -3.55 -0.02
C SER A 101 21.85 -5.07 -0.02
N GLU A 102 21.69 -5.72 1.14
CA GLU A 102 21.72 -7.18 1.28
C GLU A 102 20.42 -7.86 0.80
N THR A 103 19.31 -7.13 0.73
CA THR A 103 18.00 -7.68 0.35
C THR A 103 17.61 -7.37 -1.10
N LEU A 104 18.36 -6.53 -1.80
CA LEU A 104 18.06 -6.11 -3.18
C LEU A 104 17.88 -7.29 -4.15
N ASP A 105 18.76 -8.28 -4.09
CA ASP A 105 18.75 -9.41 -5.02
C ASP A 105 17.88 -10.58 -4.54
N THR A 106 17.25 -10.43 -3.37
CA THR A 106 16.33 -11.46 -2.84
C THR A 106 15.05 -11.50 -3.66
N GLN A 107 14.56 -12.71 -3.91
CA GLN A 107 13.27 -12.91 -4.58
C GLN A 107 12.15 -12.50 -3.64
N ILE A 108 11.22 -11.67 -4.13
CA ILE A 108 10.02 -11.33 -3.38
C ILE A 108 9.05 -12.49 -3.52
N SER A 109 8.75 -13.15 -2.40
CA SER A 109 7.72 -14.18 -2.36
C SER A 109 6.34 -13.59 -2.71
N PRO A 110 5.45 -14.35 -3.38
CA PRO A 110 4.08 -13.90 -3.64
C PRO A 110 3.36 -13.45 -2.36
N LEU A 111 3.63 -14.14 -1.24
CA LEU A 111 3.09 -13.81 0.07
C LEU A 111 3.48 -12.39 0.49
N LEU A 112 4.74 -11.99 0.30
CA LEU A 112 5.23 -10.67 0.65
C LEU A 112 4.53 -9.56 -0.16
N LYS A 113 4.19 -9.83 -1.43
CA LYS A 113 3.40 -8.90 -2.27
C LYS A 113 1.97 -8.75 -1.79
N SER A 114 1.38 -9.81 -1.23
CA SER A 114 0.01 -9.80 -0.72
C SER A 114 -0.13 -9.36 0.74
N VAL A 115 0.96 -8.98 1.42
CA VAL A 115 0.91 -8.56 2.84
C VAL A 115 -0.05 -7.39 3.03
N GLY A 116 -0.03 -6.39 2.14
CA GLY A 116 -0.98 -5.27 2.18
C GLY A 116 -2.42 -5.76 2.13
N LEU A 117 -2.76 -6.59 1.13
CA LEU A 117 -4.09 -7.18 1.00
C LEU A 117 -4.52 -7.92 2.27
N ILE A 118 -3.66 -8.77 2.85
CA ILE A 118 -4.01 -9.53 4.06
C ILE A 118 -4.22 -8.59 5.26
N ILE A 119 -3.27 -7.69 5.53
CA ILE A 119 -3.32 -6.80 6.70
C ILE A 119 -4.50 -5.83 6.60
N TYR A 120 -4.67 -5.17 5.45
CA TYR A 120 -5.66 -4.11 5.30
C TYR A 120 -7.08 -4.66 5.25
N VAL A 121 -7.31 -5.78 4.57
CA VAL A 121 -8.63 -6.43 4.53
C VAL A 121 -9.01 -6.95 5.91
N THR A 122 -8.06 -7.53 6.65
CA THR A 122 -8.31 -8.02 8.02
C THR A 122 -8.62 -6.87 8.98
N LEU A 123 -7.83 -5.79 8.95
CA LEU A 123 -8.09 -4.61 9.77
C LEU A 123 -9.43 -3.97 9.42
N PHE A 124 -9.77 -3.88 8.14
CA PHE A 124 -11.07 -3.38 7.72
C PHE A 124 -12.21 -4.25 8.25
N PHE A 125 -12.11 -5.57 8.10
CA PHE A 125 -13.13 -6.49 8.59
C PHE A 125 -13.42 -6.23 10.08
N PHE A 126 -12.40 -6.29 10.94
CA PHE A 126 -12.58 -6.06 12.38
C PHE A 126 -12.97 -4.62 12.75
N ALA A 127 -12.65 -3.63 11.92
CA ALA A 127 -13.03 -2.25 12.18
C ALA A 127 -14.53 -2.00 11.97
N TYR A 128 -15.18 -2.72 11.05
CA TYR A 128 -16.53 -2.43 10.58
C TYR A 128 -17.56 -3.56 10.75
N THR A 129 -17.17 -4.69 11.35
CA THR A 129 -18.09 -5.76 11.80
C THR A 129 -18.38 -5.65 13.28
#